data_AF-A0AAD0XD22-F1
#
_entry.id   AF-A0AAD0XD22-F1
#
_cell.length_a   1.000
_cell.length_b   1.000
_cell.length_c   1.000
_cell.angle_alpha   90.00
_cell.angle_beta   90.00
_cell.angle_gamma   90.00
#
_symmetry.space_group_name_H-M   'P 1'
#
loop_
_entity.id
_entity.type
_entity.pdbx_description
1 polymer ?
#
loop_
_entity_poly.entity_id
_entity_poly.type
_entity_poly.pdbx_seq_one_letter_code
_entity_poly.pdbx_strand_id
1 'polypeptide(L)'
;MVVANYIETALNVAKSFEKQRNPLLQELYLLRTHHEIINKMCDPLIHNAIRKQCLEQLYKPLLALKRFYYAHNDTEKFLKLEREARVLSHEFNPF
;
A
#
# COMPACT_ATOMS: atom_id res chain seq x y z
N MET A 1 -14.11 -7.23 -2.59
CA MET A 1 -13.94 -7.27 -4.08
C MET A 1 -13.53 -5.90 -4.64
N VAL A 2 -14.09 -4.79 -4.15
CA VAL A 2 -13.76 -3.43 -4.63
C VAL A 2 -12.32 -3.00 -4.28
N VAL A 3 -11.88 -3.21 -3.04
CA VAL A 3 -10.53 -2.80 -2.58
C VAL A 3 -9.43 -3.59 -3.30
N ALA A 4 -9.63 -4.90 -3.50
CA ALA A 4 -8.67 -5.74 -4.21
C ALA A 4 -8.50 -5.30 -5.67
N ASN A 5 -9.59 -4.99 -6.37
CA ASN A 5 -9.55 -4.51 -7.76
C ASN A 5 -8.89 -3.12 -7.86
N TYR A 6 -9.16 -2.23 -6.90
CA TYR A 6 -8.48 -0.95 -6.79
C TYR A 6 -6.97 -1.11 -6.65
N ILE A 7 -6.51 -1.95 -5.70
CA ILE A 7 -5.09 -2.23 -5.49
C ILE A 7 -4.47 -2.82 -6.74
N GLU A 8 -5.11 -3.80 -7.37
CA GLU A 8 -4.58 -4.43 -8.59
C GLU A 8 -4.43 -3.42 -9.73
N THR A 9 -5.43 -2.58 -9.94
CA THR A 9 -5.37 -1.51 -10.95
C THR A 9 -4.24 -0.53 -10.65
N ALA A 10 -4.10 -0.08 -9.40
CA ALA A 10 -3.07 0.86 -9.00
C ALA A 10 -1.65 0.25 -9.13
N LEU A 11 -1.48 -1.03 -8.77
CA LEU A 11 -0.23 -1.76 -8.96
C LEU A 11 0.10 -1.97 -10.45
N ASN A 12 -0.89 -2.17 -11.31
CA ASN A 12 -0.68 -2.26 -12.74
C ASN A 12 -0.23 -0.91 -13.34
N VAL A 13 -0.76 0.21 -12.82
CA VAL A 13 -0.29 1.55 -13.17
C VAL A 13 1.16 1.74 -12.72
N ALA A 14 1.53 1.37 -11.50
CA ALA A 14 2.92 1.43 -11.02
C ALA A 14 3.88 0.59 -11.90
N LYS A 15 3.48 -0.61 -12.31
CA LYS A 15 4.23 -1.45 -13.26
C LYS A 15 4.37 -0.82 -14.65
N SER A 16 3.41 0.00 -15.07
CA SER A 16 3.55 0.71 -16.35
C SER A 16 4.67 1.75 -16.30
N PHE A 17 4.86 2.42 -15.17
CA PHE A 17 5.97 3.36 -14.96
C PHE A 17 7.32 2.66 -14.83
N GLU A 18 7.35 1.44 -14.27
CA GLU A 18 8.53 0.57 -14.30
C GLU A 18 8.98 0.31 -15.75
N LYS A 19 8.05 -0.05 -16.64
CA LYS A 19 8.34 -0.27 -18.07
C LYS A 19 8.84 0.99 -18.77
N GLN A 20 8.34 2.16 -18.36
CA GLN A 20 8.77 3.46 -18.86
C GLN A 20 10.09 3.94 -18.25
N ARG A 21 10.71 3.16 -17.35
CA ARG A 21 11.93 3.52 -16.60
C ARG A 21 11.77 4.83 -15.83
N ASN A 22 10.58 5.06 -15.27
CA ASN A 22 10.30 6.24 -14.44
C ASN A 22 10.12 5.83 -12.97
N PRO A 23 11.22 5.72 -12.19
CA PRO A 23 11.16 5.23 -10.82
C PRO A 23 10.42 6.20 -9.88
N LEU A 24 10.46 7.50 -10.16
CA LEU A 24 9.78 8.51 -9.35
C LEU A 24 8.25 8.36 -9.42
N LEU A 25 7.71 8.18 -10.63
CA LEU A 25 6.28 7.94 -10.79
C LEU A 25 5.88 6.56 -10.27
N GLN A 26 6.72 5.54 -10.46
CA GLN A 26 6.47 4.24 -9.87
C GLN A 26 6.36 4.33 -8.34
N GLU A 27 7.34 4.98 -7.68
CA GLU A 27 7.34 5.20 -6.24
C GLU A 27 6.10 5.95 -5.77
N LEU A 28 5.77 7.07 -6.44
CA LEU A 28 4.64 7.91 -6.10
C LEU A 28 3.33 7.12 -6.08
N TYR A 29 3.08 6.30 -7.10
CA TYR A 29 1.85 5.49 -7.18
C TYR A 29 1.82 4.36 -6.16
N LEU A 30 2.97 3.72 -5.87
CA LEU A 30 3.06 2.70 -4.83
C LEU A 30 2.77 3.29 -3.43
N LEU A 31 3.41 4.41 -3.10
CA LEU A 31 3.18 5.12 -1.84
C LEU A 31 1.74 5.62 -1.72
N ARG A 32 1.20 6.20 -2.79
CA ARG A 32 -0.20 6.65 -2.82
C ARG A 32 -1.16 5.51 -2.54
N THR A 33 -0.98 4.37 -3.22
CA THR A 33 -1.81 3.19 -3.01
C THR A 33 -1.73 2.72 -1.56
N HIS A 34 -0.53 2.66 -1.00
CA HIS A 34 -0.31 2.26 0.38
C HIS A 34 -1.01 3.19 1.38
N HIS A 35 -0.79 4.50 1.27
CA HIS A 35 -1.40 5.49 2.17
C HIS A 35 -2.92 5.53 2.04
N GLU A 36 -3.48 5.41 0.83
CA GLU A 36 -4.93 5.39 0.66
C GLU A 36 -5.57 4.16 1.32
N ILE A 37 -4.93 2.98 1.28
CA ILE A 37 -5.42 1.79 1.97
C ILE A 37 -5.34 1.94 3.49
N ILE A 38 -4.24 2.47 4.01
CA ILE A 38 -4.08 2.76 5.45
C ILE A 38 -5.13 3.77 5.91
N ASN A 39 -5.25 4.91 5.22
CA ASN A 39 -6.21 5.94 5.59
C ASN A 39 -7.64 5.38 5.61
N LYS A 40 -8.02 4.58 4.61
CA LYS A 40 -9.34 3.95 4.58
C LYS A 40 -9.56 2.89 5.67
N MET A 41 -8.49 2.25 6.13
CA MET A 41 -8.55 1.28 7.24
C MET A 41 -8.72 2.01 8.59
N CYS A 42 -8.00 3.11 8.79
CA CYS A 42 -8.02 3.88 10.03
C CYS A 42 -9.24 4.81 10.16
N ASP A 43 -9.94 5.13 9.07
CA ASP A 43 -11.11 6.01 9.09
C ASP A 43 -12.33 5.34 9.75
N PRO A 44 -12.80 5.82 10.92
CA PRO A 44 -13.95 5.25 11.61
C PRO A 44 -15.29 5.54 10.91
N LEU A 45 -15.33 6.50 9.98
CA LEU A 45 -16.52 6.82 9.19
C LEU A 45 -16.73 5.84 8.03
N ILE A 46 -15.70 5.08 7.67
CA ILE A 46 -15.79 4.06 6.63
C ILE A 46 -16.43 2.79 7.17
N HIS A 47 -17.33 2.21 6.39
CA HIS A 47 -18.01 0.97 6.73
C HIS A 47 -17.01 -0.15 7.08
N ASN A 48 -17.24 -0.85 8.21
CA ASN A 48 -16.33 -1.88 8.74
C ASN A 48 -15.95 -2.97 7.72
N ALA A 49 -16.86 -3.35 6.81
CA ALA A 49 -16.53 -4.32 5.76
C ALA A 49 -15.43 -3.84 4.80
N ILE A 50 -15.36 -2.53 4.51
CA ILE A 50 -14.30 -1.94 3.69
C ILE A 50 -13.01 -1.88 4.50
N ARG A 51 -13.07 -1.47 5.78
CA ARG A 51 -11.91 -1.45 6.67
C ARG A 51 -11.25 -2.83 6.80
N LYS A 52 -12.05 -3.90 6.97
CA LYS A 52 -11.60 -5.30 6.97
C LYS A 52 -10.92 -5.67 5.65
N GLN A 53 -11.52 -5.33 4.51
CA GLN A 53 -10.89 -5.58 3.21
C GLN A 53 -9.57 -4.80 3.02
N CYS A 54 -9.48 -3.56 3.49
CA CYS A 54 -8.24 -2.79 3.45
C CYS A 54 -7.13 -3.48 4.27
N LEU A 55 -7.45 -3.92 5.48
CA LEU A 55 -6.49 -4.63 6.34
C LEU A 55 -6.03 -5.96 5.69
N GLU A 56 -6.97 -6.78 5.22
CA GLU A 56 -6.66 -8.07 4.55
C GLU A 56 -5.82 -7.90 3.28
N GLN A 57 -5.95 -6.78 2.57
CA GLN A 57 -5.25 -6.55 1.31
C GLN A 57 -3.98 -5.69 1.46
N LEU A 58 -3.69 -5.16 2.66
CA LEU A 58 -2.55 -4.27 2.93
C LEU A 58 -1.19 -4.90 2.59
N TYR A 59 -1.08 -6.23 2.64
CA TYR A 59 0.15 -6.94 2.28
C TYR A 59 0.56 -6.74 0.81
N LYS A 60 -0.39 -6.52 -0.11
CA LYS A 60 -0.11 -6.35 -1.54
C LYS A 60 0.68 -5.06 -1.84
N PRO A 61 0.24 -3.86 -1.43
CA PRO A 61 1.03 -2.64 -1.62
C PRO A 61 2.34 -2.68 -0.82
N LEU A 62 2.37 -3.27 0.38
CA LEU A 62 3.62 -3.46 1.14
C LEU A 62 4.63 -4.33 0.39
N LEU A 63 4.19 -5.45 -0.20
CA LEU A 63 5.07 -6.32 -0.99
C LEU A 63 5.59 -5.61 -2.24
N ALA A 64 4.78 -4.77 -2.89
CA ALA A 64 5.19 -3.99 -4.05
C ALA A 64 6.22 -2.91 -3.66
N LEU A 65 6.00 -2.18 -2.57
CA LEU A 65 6.97 -1.22 -2.01
C LEU A 65 8.27 -1.91 -1.59
N LYS A 66 8.20 -3.10 -0.97
CA LYS A 66 9.37 -3.90 -0.63
C LYS A 66 10.23 -4.18 -1.86
N ARG A 67 9.62 -4.68 -2.94
CA ARG A 67 10.33 -4.97 -4.19
C ARG A 67 10.96 -3.70 -4.78
N PHE A 68 10.22 -2.60 -4.79
CA PHE A 68 10.71 -1.32 -5.30
C PHE A 68 11.93 -0.83 -4.52
N TYR A 69 11.83 -0.73 -3.19
CA TYR A 69 12.91 -0.18 -2.37
C TYR A 69 14.15 -1.07 -2.31
N TYR A 70 13.98 -2.39 -2.33
CA TYR A 70 15.12 -3.31 -2.45
C TYR A 70 15.85 -3.14 -3.78
N ALA A 71 15.12 -2.93 -4.89
CA ALA A 71 15.74 -2.69 -6.20
C ALA A 71 16.49 -1.35 -6.27
N HIS A 72 16.14 -0.39 -5.41
CA HIS A 72 16.74 0.96 -5.37
C HIS A 72 17.70 1.17 -4.18
N ASN A 73 18.05 0.09 -3.45
CA ASN A 73 18.93 0.13 -2.26
C ASN A 73 18.45 1.07 -1.13
N ASP A 74 17.15 1.29 -1.00
CA ASP A 74 16.55 2.17 0.02
C ASP A 74 15.68 1.36 1.01
N THR A 75 16.30 0.34 1.59
CA THR A 75 15.63 -0.57 2.54
C THR A 75 15.18 0.16 3.80
N GLU A 76 15.87 1.23 4.22
CA GLU A 76 15.51 2.00 5.40
C GLU A 76 14.13 2.65 5.24
N LYS A 77 13.85 3.21 4.06
CA LYS A 77 12.53 3.81 3.76
C LYS A 77 11.42 2.77 3.78
N PHE A 78 11.68 1.57 3.25
CA PHE A 78 10.73 0.46 3.36
C PHE A 78 10.44 0.06 4.82
N LEU A 79 11.48 -0.08 5.65
CA LEU A 79 11.33 -0.48 7.05
C LEU A 79 10.50 0.52 7.86
N LYS A 80 10.63 1.82 7.57
CA LYS A 80 9.80 2.87 8.18
C LYS A 80 8.32 2.68 7.84
N LEU A 81 8.00 2.48 6.56
CA LEU A 81 6.63 2.25 6.08
C LEU A 81 6.03 0.95 6.65
N GLU A 82 6.81 -0.13 6.68
CA GLU A 82 6.35 -1.41 7.26
C GLU A 82 6.04 -1.27 8.74
N ARG A 83 6.90 -0.57 9.49
CA ARG A 83 6.69 -0.33 10.92
C ARG A 83 5.42 0.49 11.16
N GLU A 84 5.21 1.57 10.42
CA GLU A 84 4.01 2.40 10.51
C GLU A 84 2.76 1.59 10.21
N ALA A 85 2.75 0.85 9.10
CA ALA A 85 1.63 -0.01 8.71
C ALA A 85 1.31 -1.05 9.79
N ARG A 86 2.32 -1.63 10.44
CA ARG A 86 2.14 -2.58 11.55
C ARG A 86 1.50 -1.94 12.77
N VAL A 87 1.97 -0.76 13.18
CA VAL A 87 1.39 -0.04 14.33
C VAL A 87 -0.07 0.31 14.05
N LEU A 88 -0.36 0.90 12.90
CA LEU A 88 -1.71 1.32 12.53
C LEU A 88 -2.68 0.14 12.35
N SER A 89 -2.23 -0.95 11.72
CA SER A 89 -3.07 -2.16 11.57
C SER A 89 -3.39 -2.83 12.90
N HIS A 90 -2.49 -2.72 13.89
CA HIS A 90 -2.74 -3.21 15.24
C HIS A 90 -3.72 -2.31 15.99
N GLU A 91 -3.52 -0.99 15.96
CA GLU A 91 -4.34 -0.01 16.68
C GLU A 91 -5.76 0.10 16.12
N PHE A 92 -5.91 0.11 14.79
CA PHE A 92 -7.20 0.30 14.11
C PHE A 92 -7.82 -1.02 13.63
N ASN A 93 -7.44 -2.14 14.25
CA ASN A 93 -7.92 -3.46 13.86
C ASN A 93 -9.47 -3.54 13.93
N PRO A 94 -10.17 -3.79 12.80
CA PRO A 94 -11.62 -3.88 12.76
C PRO A 94 -12.19 -5.27 13.08
N PHE A 95 -11.34 -6.23 13.51
CA PHE A 95 -11.73 -7.59 13.89
C PHE A 95 -12.01 -7.74 15.38
#